data_AF-A0A2W4CY62-F1
#
_entry.id   AF-A0A2W4CY62-F1
#
_cell.length_a   1.000
_cell.length_b   1.000
_cell.length_c   1.000
_cell.angle_alpha   90.00
_cell.angle_beta   90.00
_cell.angle_gamma   90.00
#
_symmetry.space_group_name_H-M   'P 1'
#
loop_
_entity.id
_entity.type
_entity.pdbx_description
1 polymer ?
#
loop_
_entity_poly.entity_id
_entity_poly.type
_entity_poly.pdbx_seq_one_letter_code
_entity_poly.pdbx_strand_id
1 'polypeptide(L)'
;MTEEELVVFALGLPEATENAHFGTRDFRVRGKIFLTLPAGDYCVVMLKPDQQQMALATTPDVVAVVPGGWGERGATRLYHAMAEDATTRALVQQAWKNAAPKAMTAKED
;
A
#
# COMPACT_ATOMS: atom_id res chain seq x y z
N MET A 1 11.26 -1.54 7.13
CA MET A 1 10.78 -2.87 7.59
C MET A 1 11.09 -3.98 6.58
N THR A 2 11.31 -5.19 7.08
CA THR A 2 11.46 -6.41 6.27
C THR A 2 10.15 -6.78 5.55
N GLU A 3 10.23 -7.65 4.54
CA GLU A 3 9.03 -8.16 3.86
C GLU A 3 8.08 -8.89 4.82
N GLU A 4 8.62 -9.70 5.73
CA GLU A 4 7.81 -10.45 6.70
C GLU A 4 7.06 -9.52 7.66
N GLU A 5 7.73 -8.48 8.18
CA GLU A 5 7.09 -7.46 9.03
C GLU A 5 6.00 -6.69 8.26
N LEU A 6 6.22 -6.38 6.98
CA LEU A 6 5.24 -5.74 6.11
C LEU A 6 3.99 -6.63 5.93
N VAL A 7 4.19 -7.93 5.69
CA VAL A 7 3.11 -8.92 5.54
C VAL A 7 2.30 -9.03 6.83
N VAL A 8 2.98 -9.17 7.97
CA VAL A 8 2.35 -9.24 9.30
C VAL A 8 1.53 -7.96 9.56
N PHE A 9 2.08 -6.79 9.25
CA PHE A 9 1.38 -5.52 9.42
C PHE A 9 0.14 -5.43 8.51
N ALA A 10 0.28 -5.73 7.21
CA ALA A 10 -0.81 -5.64 6.25
C ALA A 10 -1.97 -6.60 6.61
N LEU A 11 -1.66 -7.81 7.06
CA LEU A 11 -2.66 -8.79 7.51
C LEU A 11 -3.25 -8.49 8.89
N GLY A 12 -2.58 -7.67 9.70
CA GLY A 12 -3.12 -7.16 10.96
C GLY A 12 -4.21 -6.10 10.78
N LEU A 13 -4.37 -5.53 9.57
CA LEU A 13 -5.43 -4.55 9.30
C LEU A 13 -6.81 -5.23 9.27
N PRO A 14 -7.89 -4.56 9.74
CA PRO A 14 -9.19 -5.18 9.85
C PRO A 14 -9.72 -5.73 8.51
N GLU A 15 -10.18 -6.98 8.55
CA GLU A 15 -10.67 -7.74 7.39
C GLU A 15 -9.67 -7.84 6.22
N ALA A 16 -8.38 -7.68 6.49
CA ALA A 16 -7.33 -7.91 5.50
C ALA A 16 -7.16 -9.40 5.23
N THR A 17 -6.93 -9.73 3.96
CA THR A 17 -6.71 -11.10 3.48
C THR A 17 -5.57 -11.09 2.47
N GLU A 18 -4.79 -12.17 2.44
CA GLU A 18 -3.80 -12.42 1.40
C GLU A 18 -4.42 -13.26 0.28
N ASN A 19 -4.06 -12.95 -0.96
CA ASN A 19 -4.34 -13.77 -2.12
C ASN A 19 -3.15 -13.68 -3.10
N ALA A 20 -3.26 -14.33 -4.26
CA ALA A 20 -2.32 -14.17 -5.35
C ALA A 20 -3.06 -13.99 -6.68
N HIS A 21 -2.60 -13.03 -7.48
CA HIS A 21 -3.09 -12.80 -8.83
C HIS A 21 -1.92 -12.77 -9.81
N PHE A 22 -1.97 -13.62 -10.84
CA PHE A 22 -0.88 -13.82 -11.81
C PHE A 22 0.50 -14.05 -11.16
N GLY A 23 0.53 -14.78 -10.04
CA GLY A 23 1.78 -15.07 -9.29
C GLY A 23 2.32 -13.91 -8.46
N THR A 24 1.63 -12.77 -8.41
CA THR A 24 1.95 -11.68 -7.48
C THR A 24 1.09 -11.80 -6.23
N ARG A 25 1.73 -11.76 -5.05
CA ARG A 25 1.01 -11.72 -3.77
C ARG A 25 0.28 -10.39 -3.67
N ASP A 26 -0.98 -10.42 -3.25
CA ASP A 26 -1.78 -9.23 -3.04
C ASP A 26 -2.58 -9.29 -1.74
N PHE A 27 -2.84 -8.11 -1.20
CA PHE A 27 -3.50 -7.93 0.09
C PHE A 27 -4.75 -7.11 -0.13
N ARG A 28 -5.85 -7.63 0.40
CA ARG A 28 -7.19 -7.16 0.08
C ARG A 28 -7.99 -6.91 1.34
N VAL A 29 -8.82 -5.88 1.31
CA VAL A 29 -9.91 -5.69 2.27
C VAL A 29 -11.22 -5.85 1.51
N ARG A 30 -12.06 -6.80 1.92
CA ARG A 30 -13.31 -7.17 1.24
C ARG A 30 -13.16 -7.32 -0.29
N GLY A 31 -12.10 -8.01 -0.71
CA GLY A 31 -11.82 -8.32 -2.12
C GLY A 31 -11.13 -7.20 -2.93
N LYS A 32 -11.00 -5.98 -2.38
CA LYS A 32 -10.31 -4.86 -3.04
C LYS A 32 -8.84 -4.82 -2.64
N ILE A 33 -7.95 -4.79 -3.62
CA ILE A 33 -6.50 -4.70 -3.41
C ILE A 33 -6.15 -3.33 -2.82
N PHE A 34 -5.37 -3.32 -1.75
CA PHE A 34 -4.73 -2.12 -1.22
C PHE A 34 -3.20 -2.18 -1.27
N LEU A 35 -2.63 -3.38 -1.30
CA LEU A 35 -1.19 -3.62 -1.41
C LEU A 35 -0.92 -4.82 -2.31
N THR A 36 0.11 -4.74 -3.15
CA THR A 36 0.68 -5.90 -3.85
C THR A 36 2.16 -6.02 -3.54
N LEU A 37 2.67 -7.24 -3.53
CA LEU A 37 4.06 -7.57 -3.20
C LEU A 37 4.65 -8.38 -4.37
N PRO A 38 5.14 -7.70 -5.43
CA PRO A 38 5.86 -8.36 -6.52
C PRO A 38 7.22 -8.85 -6.02
N ALA A 39 7.84 -9.76 -6.78
CA ALA A 39 9.24 -10.10 -6.55
C ALA A 39 10.12 -8.85 -6.75
N GLY A 40 10.83 -8.41 -5.70
CA GLY A 40 11.65 -7.21 -5.75
C GLY A 40 11.91 -6.61 -4.36
N ASP A 41 12.35 -5.36 -4.35
CA ASP A 41 12.68 -4.56 -3.17
C ASP A 41 11.61 -3.52 -2.80
N TYR A 42 10.42 -3.64 -3.41
CA TYR A 42 9.30 -2.73 -3.20
C TYR A 42 7.98 -3.48 -3.12
N CYS A 43 7.02 -2.89 -2.39
CA CYS A 43 5.61 -3.20 -2.54
C CYS A 43 4.93 -2.09 -3.35
N VAL A 44 3.70 -2.35 -3.82
CA VAL A 44 2.87 -1.32 -4.45
C VAL A 44 1.68 -1.06 -3.56
N VAL A 45 1.50 0.19 -3.15
CA VAL A 45 0.34 0.65 -2.37
C VAL A 45 -0.65 1.40 -3.27
N MET A 46 -1.93 1.19 -3.04
CA MET A 46 -3.01 1.80 -3.82
C MET A 46 -3.46 3.12 -3.16
N LEU A 47 -2.79 4.21 -3.55
CA LEU A 47 -3.14 5.56 -3.13
C LEU A 47 -4.12 6.21 -4.10
N LYS A 48 -4.71 7.34 -3.69
CA LYS A 48 -5.33 8.28 -4.62
C LYS A 48 -4.25 9.15 -5.29
N PRO A 49 -4.50 9.74 -6.48
CA PRO A 49 -3.50 10.58 -7.15
C PRO A 49 -2.96 11.73 -6.29
N ASP A 50 -3.81 12.42 -5.53
CA ASP A 50 -3.42 13.50 -4.62
C ASP A 50 -2.53 13.00 -3.46
N GLN A 51 -2.86 11.85 -2.88
CA GLN A 51 -2.05 11.22 -1.84
C GLN A 51 -0.70 10.73 -2.38
N GLN A 52 -0.67 10.20 -3.60
CA GLN A 52 0.58 9.84 -4.28
C GLN A 52 1.46 11.07 -4.50
N GLN A 53 0.89 12.19 -4.98
CA GLN A 53 1.62 13.45 -5.15
C GLN A 53 2.20 13.94 -3.81
N MET A 54 1.42 13.85 -2.73
CA MET A 54 1.90 14.19 -1.39
C MET A 54 3.07 13.29 -0.96
N ALA A 55 2.95 11.97 -1.14
CA ALA A 55 4.01 11.01 -0.78
C ALA A 55 5.30 11.27 -1.57
N LEU A 56 5.19 11.59 -2.87
CA LEU A 56 6.34 11.98 -3.71
C LEU A 56 6.99 13.28 -3.23
N ALA A 57 6.20 14.24 -2.73
CA ALA A 57 6.71 15.51 -2.24
C ALA A 57 7.41 15.38 -0.87
N THR A 58 6.94 14.48 -0.01
CA THR A 58 7.42 14.36 1.38
C THR A 58 8.45 13.25 1.58
N THR A 59 8.43 12.21 0.75
CA THR A 59 9.29 11.02 0.88
C THR A 59 9.86 10.55 -0.46
N PRO A 60 10.42 11.45 -1.30
CA PRO A 60 10.79 11.17 -2.69
C PRO A 60 11.78 10.01 -2.85
N ASP A 61 12.64 9.77 -1.87
CA ASP A 61 13.71 8.77 -1.96
C ASP A 61 13.21 7.33 -1.78
N VAL A 62 11.98 7.14 -1.30
CA VAL A 62 11.44 5.82 -0.95
C VAL A 62 10.11 5.49 -1.61
N VAL A 63 9.61 6.37 -2.49
CA VAL A 63 8.44 6.11 -3.32
C VAL A 63 8.68 6.43 -4.79
N ALA A 64 7.98 5.71 -5.67
CA ALA A 64 7.98 6.01 -7.10
C ALA A 64 6.61 5.70 -7.73
N VAL A 65 6.26 6.42 -8.79
CA VAL A 65 5.05 6.13 -9.56
C VAL A 65 5.22 4.82 -10.33
N VAL A 66 4.22 3.94 -10.30
CA VAL A 66 4.20 2.75 -11.17
C VAL A 66 4.06 3.20 -12.64
N PRO A 67 4.89 2.76 -13.59
CA PRO A 67 4.78 3.21 -14.97
C PRO A 67 3.39 2.96 -15.60
N GLY A 68 2.90 3.94 -16.37
CA GLY A 68 1.65 3.86 -17.13
C GLY A 68 0.38 4.16 -16.32
N GLY A 69 -0.77 3.80 -16.89
CA GLY A 69 -2.09 4.20 -16.37
C GLY A 69 -2.44 3.70 -14.96
N TRP A 70 -1.70 2.73 -14.42
CA TRP A 70 -1.83 2.36 -13.00
C TRP A 70 -1.24 3.43 -12.08
N GLY A 71 -0.04 3.94 -12.39
CA GLY A 71 0.57 5.01 -11.62
C GLY A 71 -0.19 6.32 -11.74
N GLU A 72 -0.70 6.65 -12.93
CA GLU A 72 -1.58 7.82 -13.13
C GLU A 72 -2.82 7.78 -12.22
N ARG A 73 -3.25 6.57 -11.82
CA ARG A 73 -4.37 6.34 -10.89
C ARG A 73 -3.95 6.15 -9.43
N GLY A 74 -2.68 6.42 -9.09
CA GLY A 74 -2.16 6.40 -7.73
C GLY A 74 -1.46 5.12 -7.27
N ALA A 75 -1.27 4.13 -8.15
CA ALA A 75 -0.46 2.96 -7.82
C ALA A 75 1.00 3.40 -7.61
N THR A 76 1.51 3.19 -6.39
CA THR A 76 2.78 3.78 -5.94
C THR A 76 3.69 2.69 -5.42
N ARG A 77 4.90 2.58 -5.98
CA ARG A 77 5.97 1.75 -5.43
C ARG A 77 6.44 2.36 -4.12
N LEU A 78 6.64 1.52 -3.11
CA LEU A 78 7.17 1.86 -1.81
C LEU A 78 8.34 0.92 -1.51
N TYR A 79 9.54 1.47 -1.42
CA TYR A 79 10.77 0.74 -1.10
C TYR A 79 10.84 0.54 0.43
N HIS A 80 10.02 -0.38 0.95
CA HIS A 80 9.76 -0.57 2.38
C HIS A 80 11.00 -0.93 3.22
N ALA A 81 12.04 -1.49 2.59
CA ALA A 81 13.32 -1.77 3.25
C ALA A 81 14.18 -0.51 3.46
N MET A 82 13.98 0.52 2.64
CA MET A 82 14.69 1.81 2.74
C MET A 82 13.90 2.86 3.52
N ALA A 83 12.57 2.78 3.49
CA ALA A 83 11.69 3.69 4.21
C ALA A 83 11.74 3.46 5.73
N GLU A 84 11.56 4.54 6.48
CA GLU A 84 11.22 4.45 7.90
C GLU A 84 9.94 3.62 8.10
N ASP A 85 9.90 2.86 9.19
CA ASP A 85 8.76 1.99 9.50
C ASP A 85 7.46 2.79 9.68
N ALA A 86 7.54 3.99 10.25
CA ALA A 86 6.40 4.89 10.42
C ALA A 86 5.82 5.31 9.06
N THR A 87 6.67 5.72 8.12
CA THR A 87 6.28 6.05 6.73
C THR A 87 5.62 4.85 6.05
N THR A 88 6.23 3.67 6.15
CA THR A 88 5.69 2.47 5.54
C THR A 88 4.31 2.13 6.09
N ARG A 89 4.16 2.10 7.42
CA ARG A 89 2.86 1.85 8.08
C ARG A 89 1.81 2.87 7.66
N ALA A 90 2.16 4.16 7.62
CA ALA A 90 1.24 5.22 7.25
C ALA A 90 0.72 5.07 5.82
N LEU A 91 1.59 4.82 4.84
CA LEU A 91 1.20 4.65 3.44
C LEU A 91 0.37 3.39 3.21
N VAL A 92 0.72 2.28 3.85
CA VAL A 92 -0.04 1.02 3.77
C VAL A 92 -1.42 1.17 4.42
N GLN A 93 -1.51 1.80 5.59
CA GLN A 93 -2.78 2.07 6.25
C GLN A 93 -3.64 3.05 5.43
N GLN A 94 -3.05 4.06 4.81
CA GLN A 94 -3.76 4.98 3.93
C GLN A 94 -4.35 4.26 2.71
N ALA A 95 -3.59 3.35 2.09
CA ALA A 95 -4.07 2.53 0.99
C ALA A 95 -5.22 1.60 1.44
N TRP A 96 -5.09 0.98 2.61
CA TRP A 96 -6.17 0.18 3.20
C TRP A 96 -7.44 1.02 3.42
N LYS A 97 -7.32 2.24 3.99
CA LYS A 97 -8.46 3.16 4.18
C LYS A 97 -9.14 3.52 2.85
N ASN A 98 -8.38 3.65 1.76
CA ASN A 98 -8.94 3.93 0.43
C ASN A 98 -9.75 2.75 -0.13
N ALA A 99 -9.33 1.52 0.16
CA ALA A 99 -10.00 0.31 -0.30
C ALA A 99 -11.17 -0.10 0.61
N ALA A 100 -11.05 0.15 1.92
CA ALA A 100 -12.02 -0.23 2.92
C ALA A 100 -13.37 0.49 2.70
N PRO A 101 -14.51 -0.17 3.00
CA PRO A 101 -15.81 0.49 3.07
C PRO A 101 -15.79 1.65 4.08
N LYS A 102 -16.49 2.74 3.76
CA LYS A 102 -16.60 3.93 4.62
C LYS A 102 -17.04 3.63 6.07
N ALA A 103 -17.89 2.62 6.26
CA ALA A 103 -18.36 2.21 7.58
C ALA A 103 -17.24 1.64 8.49
N MET A 104 -16.14 1.17 7.90
CA MET A 104 -14.98 0.65 8.65
C MET A 104 -13.98 1.76 9.00
N THR A 105 -13.86 2.80 8.16
CA THR A 105 -12.93 3.90 8.39
C THR A 105 -13.52 4.98 9.31
N ALA A 106 -14.84 5.12 9.37
CA ALA A 106 -15.53 6.11 10.20
C ALA A 106 -15.47 5.85 11.72
N LYS A 107 -14.87 4.73 12.16
CA LYS A 107 -14.66 4.43 13.59
C LYS A 107 -13.32 4.95 14.12
N GLU A 108 -12.46 5.50 13.27
CA GLU A 108 -11.10 5.92 13.61
C GLU A 108 -10.85 7.43 13.40
N ASP A 109 -11.88 8.21 13.07
CA ASP A 109 -11.83 9.68 12.99
C ASP A 109 -12.51 10.33 14.21
#